data_AF-A0A452ZZN6-F1
#
_entry.id   AF-A0A452ZZN6-F1
#
_cell.length_a   1.000
_cell.length_b   1.000
_cell.length_c   1.000
_cell.angle_alpha   90.00
_cell.angle_beta   90.00
_cell.angle_gamma   90.00
#
_symmetry.space_group_name_H-M   'P 1'
#
loop_
_entity.id
_entity.type
_entity.pdbx_description
1 polymer ?
#
loop_
_entity_poly.entity_id
_entity_poly.type
_entity_poly.pdbx_seq_one_letter_code
_entity_poly.pdbx_strand_id
1 'polypeptide(L)'
;MYSLLEKVEQSVYALLRTRDMTTARYKEYGIPVDWLSDSGKVGKIKLASVQLAKKYMERVTSELDALQGTEKEPNREFLLLQGVRFAFRVHQVCTSYQQYEYLQANGNFKSRAYGSPLRSLPEASTRTA
;
A
#
# COMPACT_ATOMS: atom_id res chain seq x y z
N MET A 1 21.48 -15.83 1.14
CA MET A 1 20.78 -14.54 1.31
C MET A 1 21.23 -13.52 0.25
N TYR A 2 22.54 -13.27 0.10
CA TYR A 2 23.10 -12.37 -0.93
C TYR A 2 22.75 -12.76 -2.38
N SER A 3 22.83 -14.05 -2.74
CA SER A 3 22.52 -14.52 -4.09
C SER A 3 21.07 -14.31 -4.55
N LEU A 4 20.12 -14.19 -3.61
CA LEU A 4 18.73 -13.87 -3.92
C LEU A 4 18.58 -12.37 -4.22
N LEU A 5 19.25 -11.53 -3.43
CA LEU A 5 19.24 -10.09 -3.61
C LEU A 5 19.86 -9.69 -4.96
N GLU A 6 21.00 -10.27 -5.30
CA GLU A 6 21.68 -10.04 -6.58
C GLU A 6 20.80 -10.42 -7.79
N LYS A 7 20.11 -11.57 -7.72
CA LYS A 7 19.15 -11.99 -8.75
C LYS A 7 17.98 -11.02 -8.89
N VAL A 8 17.45 -10.52 -7.77
CA VAL A 8 16.37 -9.53 -7.78
C VAL A 8 16.85 -8.22 -8.38
N GLU A 9 18.00 -7.71 -7.95
CA GLU A 9 18.60 -6.48 -8.47
C GLU A 9 18.81 -6.56 -9.99
N GLN A 10 19.37 -7.66 -10.47
CA GLN A 10 19.57 -7.86 -11.91
C GLN A 10 18.26 -7.97 -12.68
N SER A 11 17.24 -8.63 -12.13
CA SER A 11 15.91 -8.70 -12.74
C SER A 11 15.23 -7.34 -12.82
N VAL A 12 15.34 -6.52 -11.76
CA VAL A 12 14.81 -5.15 -11.70
C VAL A 12 15.53 -4.26 -12.70
N TYR A 13 16.86 -4.33 -12.76
CA TYR A 13 17.65 -3.59 -13.73
C TYR A 13 17.26 -3.92 -15.17
N ALA A 14 17.11 -5.21 -15.51
CA ALA A 14 16.69 -5.64 -16.83
C ALA A 14 15.29 -5.12 -17.22
N LEU A 15 14.35 -5.12 -16.26
CA LEU A 15 13.01 -4.58 -16.45
C LEU A 15 13.03 -3.06 -16.70
N LEU A 16 13.76 -2.30 -15.87
CA LEU A 16 13.87 -0.84 -16.00
C LEU A 16 14.49 -0.46 -17.34
N ARG A 17 15.58 -1.14 -17.75
CA ARG A 17 16.20 -0.92 -19.05
C ARG A 17 15.24 -1.20 -20.22
N THR A 18 14.47 -2.29 -20.14
CA THR A 18 13.49 -2.65 -21.17
C THR A 18 12.38 -1.60 -21.27
N ARG A 19 11.89 -1.10 -20.13
CA ARG A 19 10.91 -0.01 -20.06
C ARG A 19 11.46 1.24 -20.74
N ASP A 20 12.70 1.64 -20.44
CA ASP A 20 13.29 2.87 -20.97
C ASP A 20 13.53 2.77 -22.49
N MET A 21 13.99 1.60 -22.97
CA MET A 21 14.12 1.32 -24.42
C MET A 21 12.77 1.33 -25.16
N THR A 22 11.72 0.81 -24.52
CA THR A 22 10.36 0.83 -25.09
C THR A 22 9.79 2.24 -25.10
N THR A 23 10.03 3.00 -24.02
CA THR A 23 9.62 4.40 -23.88
C THR A 23 10.24 5.26 -24.97
N ALA A 24 11.52 5.08 -25.29
CA ALA A 24 12.19 5.80 -26.37
C ALA A 24 11.51 5.53 -27.73
N ARG A 25 11.30 4.25 -28.07
CA ARG A 25 10.61 3.85 -29.31
C ARG A 25 9.17 4.38 -29.38
N TYR A 26 8.43 4.33 -28.29
CA TYR A 26 7.05 4.83 -28.27
C TYR A 26 6.98 6.34 -28.51
N LYS A 27 7.94 7.11 -27.99
CA LYS A 27 8.04 8.54 -28.29
C LYS A 27 8.30 8.79 -29.78
N GLU A 28 9.12 7.99 -30.45
CA GLU A 28 9.37 8.09 -31.90
C GLU A 28 8.08 7.89 -32.71
N TYR A 29 7.19 7.01 -32.26
CA TYR A 29 5.87 6.78 -32.89
C TYR A 29 4.78 7.75 -32.42
N GLY A 30 5.10 8.76 -31.60
CA GLY A 30 4.12 9.70 -31.05
C GLY A 30 3.14 9.08 -30.04
N ILE A 31 3.44 7.89 -29.52
CA ILE A 31 2.63 7.21 -28.52
C ILE A 31 2.89 7.88 -27.16
N PRO A 32 1.85 8.31 -26.42
CA PRO A 32 2.04 8.86 -25.08
C PRO A 32 2.72 7.83 -24.18
N VAL A 33 3.72 8.25 -23.41
CA VAL A 33 4.46 7.38 -22.48
C VAL A 33 4.30 7.77 -21.03
N ASP A 34 3.60 8.87 -20.75
CA ASP A 34 3.41 9.37 -19.38
C ASP A 34 2.69 8.35 -18.49
N TRP A 35 1.95 7.39 -19.05
CA TRP A 35 1.31 6.31 -18.28
C TRP A 35 2.27 5.20 -17.88
N LEU A 36 3.41 5.04 -18.58
CA LEU A 36 4.51 4.13 -18.23
C LEU A 36 5.41 4.71 -17.13
N SER A 37 5.34 6.03 -16.92
CA SER A 37 6.10 6.68 -15.86
C SER A 37 5.45 6.41 -14.50
N ASP A 38 6.32 6.12 -13.54
CA ASP A 38 6.04 6.03 -12.11
C ASP A 38 5.40 7.31 -11.54
N SER A 39 5.81 8.48 -12.04
CA SER A 39 5.22 9.81 -11.73
C SER A 39 3.99 10.16 -12.59
N GLY A 40 3.61 9.23 -13.46
CA GLY A 40 2.57 9.35 -14.45
C GLY A 40 1.14 9.37 -13.91
N LYS A 41 0.18 9.35 -14.83
CA LYS A 41 -1.25 9.23 -14.48
C LYS A 41 -1.53 7.97 -13.65
N VAL A 42 -0.87 6.85 -13.96
CA VAL A 42 -1.00 5.59 -13.21
C VAL A 42 -0.50 5.74 -11.77
N GLY A 43 0.64 6.40 -11.55
CA GLY A 43 1.16 6.70 -10.21
C GLY A 43 0.18 7.56 -9.40
N LYS A 44 -0.41 8.59 -10.02
CA LYS A 44 -1.44 9.43 -9.38
C LYS A 44 -2.70 8.66 -9.02
N ILE A 45 -3.18 7.77 -9.90
CA ILE A 45 -4.34 6.90 -9.63
C ILE A 45 -4.05 5.95 -8.47
N LYS A 46 -2.83 5.39 -8.42
CA LYS A 46 -2.39 4.53 -7.32
C LYS A 46 -2.38 5.28 -5.99
N LEU A 47 -1.81 6.49 -5.97
CA LEU A 47 -1.80 7.35 -4.77
C LEU A 47 -3.21 7.71 -4.31
N ALA A 48 -4.09 8.12 -5.22
CA ALA A 48 -5.48 8.42 -4.89
C ALA A 48 -6.23 7.20 -4.34
N SER A 49 -5.95 6.00 -4.88
CA SER A 49 -6.49 4.74 -4.37
C SER A 49 -6.01 4.44 -2.94
N VAL A 50 -4.74 4.70 -2.62
CA VAL A 50 -4.19 4.57 -1.25
C VAL A 50 -4.87 5.54 -0.29
N GLN A 51 -5.03 6.80 -0.70
CA GLN A 51 -5.70 7.82 0.11
C GLN A 51 -7.16 7.47 0.39
N LEU A 52 -7.87 6.95 -0.62
CA LEU A 52 -9.24 6.45 -0.45
C LEU A 52 -9.28 5.26 0.50
N ALA A 53 -8.34 4.32 0.35
CA ALA A 53 -8.23 3.18 1.25
C ALA A 53 -7.95 3.59 2.69
N LYS A 54 -7.11 4.60 2.93
CA LYS A 54 -6.88 5.19 4.25
C LYS A 54 -8.19 5.68 4.87
N LYS A 55 -8.95 6.52 4.14
CA LYS A 55 -10.26 7.03 4.60
C LYS A 55 -11.24 5.90 4.92
N TYR A 56 -11.24 4.83 4.12
CA TYR A 56 -12.06 3.67 4.38
C TYR A 56 -11.64 2.95 5.67
N MET A 57 -10.34 2.73 5.88
CA MET A 57 -9.83 2.10 7.11
C MET A 57 -10.11 2.93 8.37
N GLU A 58 -10.03 4.25 8.27
CA GLU A 58 -10.42 5.17 9.35
C GLU A 58 -11.90 5.01 9.69
N ARG A 59 -12.77 4.96 8.68
CA ARG A 59 -14.21 4.73 8.88
C ARG A 59 -14.51 3.37 9.48
N VAL A 60 -13.88 2.30 8.99
CA VAL A 60 -14.03 0.96 9.58
C VAL A 60 -13.61 0.97 11.05
N THR A 61 -12.55 1.70 11.39
CA THR A 61 -12.08 1.83 12.77
C THR A 61 -13.09 2.59 13.65
N SER A 62 -13.68 3.68 13.18
CA SER A 62 -14.68 4.43 13.94
C SER A 62 -15.98 3.64 14.16
N GLU A 63 -16.43 2.89 13.16
CA GLU A 63 -17.59 2.00 13.28
C GLU A 63 -17.32 0.86 14.26
N LEU A 64 -16.09 0.34 14.27
CA LEU A 64 -15.67 -0.69 15.21
C LEU A 64 -15.62 -0.19 16.66
N ASP A 65 -15.18 1.07 16.87
CA ASP A 65 -15.21 1.75 18.15
C ASP A 65 -16.67 1.98 18.62
N ALA A 66 -17.58 2.37 17.72
CA ALA A 66 -19.00 2.55 18.02
C ALA A 66 -19.75 1.24 18.36
N LEU A 67 -19.23 0.09 17.94
CA LEU A 67 -19.77 -1.23 18.24
C LEU A 67 -19.21 -1.84 19.54
N GLN A 68 -18.31 -1.16 20.26
CA GLN A 68 -17.82 -1.63 21.56
C GLN A 68 -18.95 -1.65 22.61
N GLY A 69 -19.16 -2.80 23.26
CA GLY A 69 -20.06 -2.94 24.43
C GLY A 69 -21.52 -3.32 24.15
N THR A 70 -21.90 -3.67 22.92
CA THR A 70 -23.28 -4.09 22.58
C THR A 70 -23.32 -5.58 22.16
N GLU A 71 -24.43 -6.30 22.39
CA GLU A 71 -24.75 -7.70 21.96
C GLU A 71 -24.53 -8.01 20.44
N LYS A 72 -23.99 -7.08 19.66
CA LYS A 72 -23.78 -7.17 18.21
C LYS A 72 -22.41 -7.77 17.85
N GLU A 73 -22.01 -8.84 18.51
CA GLU A 73 -20.82 -9.65 18.11
C GLU A 73 -20.79 -10.00 16.62
N PRO A 74 -21.88 -10.49 15.97
CA PRO A 74 -21.79 -10.93 14.57
C PRO A 74 -21.53 -9.79 13.59
N ASN A 75 -22.08 -8.59 13.83
CA ASN A 75 -21.84 -7.43 12.98
C ASN A 75 -20.42 -6.89 13.14
N ARG A 76 -19.88 -6.94 14.37
CA ARG A 76 -18.51 -6.54 14.67
C ARG A 76 -17.51 -7.47 13.99
N GLU A 77 -17.72 -8.78 14.09
CA GLU A 77 -16.88 -9.79 13.42
C GLU A 77 -16.94 -9.67 11.90
N PHE A 78 -18.13 -9.45 11.33
CA PHE A 78 -18.27 -9.24 9.90
C PHE A 78 -17.47 -8.02 9.44
N LEU A 79 -17.60 -6.90 10.14
CA LEU A 79 -16.89 -5.66 9.82
C LEU A 79 -15.37 -5.82 9.92
N LEU A 80 -14.89 -6.56 10.93
CA LEU A 80 -13.48 -6.92 11.07
C LEU A 80 -12.98 -7.75 9.88
N LEU A 81 -13.71 -8.80 9.50
CA LEU A 81 -13.33 -9.66 8.38
C LEU A 81 -13.24 -8.88 7.06
N GLN A 82 -14.21 -7.98 6.82
CA GLN A 82 -14.20 -7.12 5.63
C GLN A 82 -13.04 -6.12 5.68
N GLY A 83 -12.78 -5.51 6.84
CA GLY A 83 -11.64 -4.61 7.04
C GLY A 83 -10.29 -5.29 6.78
N VAL A 84 -10.09 -6.51 7.28
CA VAL A 84 -8.85 -7.30 7.05
C VAL A 84 -8.69 -7.64 5.57
N ARG A 85 -9.74 -8.14 4.91
CA ARG A 85 -9.70 -8.48 3.47
C ARG A 85 -9.38 -7.26 2.62
N PHE A 86 -10.01 -6.13 2.93
CA PHE A 86 -9.76 -4.87 2.24
C PHE A 86 -8.32 -4.41 2.44
N ALA A 87 -7.82 -4.37 3.69
CA ALA A 87 -6.46 -3.97 4.00
C ALA A 87 -5.41 -4.85 3.29
N PHE A 88 -5.68 -6.16 3.18
CA PHE A 88 -4.82 -7.08 2.45
C PHE A 88 -4.78 -6.80 0.95
N ARG A 89 -5.94 -6.53 0.32
CA ARG A 89 -6.01 -6.15 -1.10
C ARG A 89 -5.25 -4.86 -1.38
N VAL A 90 -5.42 -3.85 -0.53
CA VAL A 90 -4.70 -2.57 -0.66
C VAL A 90 -3.19 -2.77 -0.48
N HIS A 91 -2.78 -3.59 0.49
CA HIS A 91 -1.38 -3.91 0.72
C HIS A 91 -0.72 -4.58 -0.49
N GLN A 92 -1.39 -5.53 -1.15
CA GLN A 92 -0.88 -6.18 -2.37
C GLN A 92 -0.64 -5.18 -3.51
N VAL A 93 -1.53 -4.20 -3.67
CA VAL A 93 -1.43 -3.19 -4.72
C VAL A 93 -0.37 -2.14 -4.38
N CYS A 94 -0.22 -1.80 -3.09
CA CYS A 94 0.50 -0.61 -2.64
C CYS A 94 1.88 -0.89 -2.05
N THR A 95 2.27 -2.15 -1.83
CA THR A 95 3.57 -2.54 -1.25
C THR A 95 4.81 -1.95 -1.96
N SER A 96 4.66 -1.39 -3.16
CA SER A 96 5.71 -0.67 -3.87
C SER A 96 5.69 0.87 -3.79
N TYR A 97 4.71 1.53 -3.13
CA TYR A 97 4.52 3.00 -3.18
C TYR A 97 3.95 3.64 -1.90
N GLN A 98 4.49 4.82 -1.54
CA GLN A 98 4.13 5.73 -0.42
C GLN A 98 3.27 5.13 0.72
N GLN A 99 3.98 4.60 1.71
CA GLN A 99 3.48 3.59 2.64
C GLN A 99 3.11 4.17 4.02
N TYR A 100 3.66 5.31 4.45
CA TYR A 100 3.64 5.71 5.86
C TYR A 100 2.25 6.03 6.44
N GLU A 101 1.45 6.86 5.77
CA GLU A 101 0.14 7.26 6.32
C GLU A 101 -0.90 6.14 6.30
N TYR A 102 -0.90 5.31 5.25
CA TYR A 102 -1.78 4.13 5.18
C TYR A 102 -1.41 3.10 6.25
N LEU A 103 -0.11 2.88 6.49
CA LEU A 103 0.34 1.97 7.54
C LEU A 103 -0.11 2.41 8.92
N GLN A 104 -0.17 3.71 9.20
CA GLN A 104 -0.69 4.22 10.48
C GLN A 104 -2.19 3.89 10.63
N ALA A 105 -3.01 4.17 9.61
CA ALA A 105 -4.43 3.84 9.64
C ALA A 105 -4.68 2.32 9.78
N ASN A 106 -3.90 1.50 9.09
CA ASN A 106 -3.96 0.04 9.21
C ASN A 106 -3.46 -0.44 10.58
N GLY A 107 -2.42 0.20 11.14
CA GLY A 107 -1.93 -0.08 12.50
C GLY A 107 -3.00 0.18 13.55
N ASN A 108 -3.71 1.31 13.41
CA ASN A 108 -4.86 1.67 14.24
C ASN A 108 -5.99 0.63 14.12
N PHE A 109 -6.32 0.19 12.92
CA PHE A 109 -7.31 -0.88 12.72
C PHE A 109 -6.87 -2.19 13.40
N LYS A 110 -5.61 -2.60 13.23
CA LYS A 110 -5.06 -3.83 13.84
C LYS A 110 -5.07 -3.79 15.37
N SER A 111 -4.76 -2.64 15.98
CA SER A 111 -4.78 -2.53 17.44
C SER A 111 -6.18 -2.72 18.02
N ARG A 112 -7.23 -2.21 17.36
CA ARG A 112 -8.63 -2.49 17.75
C ARG A 112 -9.08 -3.92 17.45
N ALA A 113 -8.58 -4.51 16.36
CA ALA A 113 -8.95 -5.85 15.94
C ALA A 113 -8.39 -6.93 16.88
N TYR A 114 -7.15 -6.77 17.34
CA TYR A 114 -6.40 -7.81 18.06
C TYR A 114 -5.99 -7.43 19.50
N GLY A 115 -6.34 -6.24 19.99
CA GLY A 115 -6.12 -5.83 21.39
C GLY A 115 -4.65 -5.69 21.82
N SER A 116 -3.68 -5.79 20.90
CA SER A 116 -2.24 -5.73 21.19
C SER A 116 -1.54 -4.75 20.24
N PRO A 117 -0.79 -3.75 20.75
CA PRO A 117 0.10 -2.96 19.91
C PRO A 117 1.30 -3.84 19.53
N LEU A 118 1.46 -4.16 18.25
CA LEU A 118 2.73 -4.70 17.79
C LEU A 118 3.80 -3.61 17.93
N ARG A 119 4.88 -3.99 18.61
CA ARG A 119 6.14 -3.25 18.82
C ARG A 119 6.44 -2.35 17.62
N SER A 120 6.65 -1.06 17.92
CA SER A 120 7.04 0.00 16.97
C SER A 120 7.88 -0.54 15.81
N LEU A 121 7.40 -0.38 14.58
CA LEU A 121 8.26 -0.50 13.41
C LEU A 121 9.43 0.46 13.61
N PRO A 122 10.69 0.03 13.37
CA PRO A 122 11.84 0.90 13.57
C PRO A 122 11.63 2.15 12.73
N GLU A 123 11.73 3.30 13.38
CA GLU A 123 11.71 4.60 12.72
C GLU A 123 12.64 4.54 11.52
N ALA A 124 12.14 4.99 10.37
CA ALA A 124 12.96 5.18 9.19
C ALA A 124 14.05 6.19 9.57
N SER A 125 15.22 5.68 9.93
CA SER A 125 16.42 6.46 10.12
C SER A 125 16.62 7.27 8.84
N THR A 126 16.40 8.57 8.98
CA THR A 126 16.84 9.61 8.05
C THR A 126 18.35 9.44 7.88
N ARG A 127 18.78 8.72 6.85
CA ARG A 127 20.12 8.87 6.30
C ARG A 127 20.11 10.12 5.43
N THR A 128 20.33 11.25 6.08
CA THR A 128 20.94 12.42 5.46
C THR A 128 22.42 12.10 5.24
N ALA A 129 22.89 12.43 4.03
CA ALA A 129 24.27 12.63 3.55
C ALA A 129 25.45 12.09 4.39
#